data_AF-A0A350JHU6-F1
#
_entry.id   AF-A0A350JHU6-F1
#
_cell.length_a   1.000
_cell.length_b   1.000
_cell.length_c   1.000
_cell.angle_alpha   90.00
_cell.angle_beta   90.00
_cell.angle_gamma   90.00
#
_symmetry.space_group_name_H-M   'P 1'
#
loop_
_entity.id
_entity.type
_entity.pdbx_description
1 polymer ?
#
loop_
_entity_poly.entity_id
_entity_poly.type
_entity_poly.pdbx_seq_one_letter_code
_entity_poly.pdbx_strand_id
1 'polypeptide(L)'
;GEELEFELKKCHLGIGTLALHRKGMSEASVLRVNHYLSIGLPVMVGYRDVELMNEPKLAPFFHQIEANDEPLDVNSMVNFAQALYENQNVHKEIFTLAKKSLSFENRMEQLKSYLNIDS
;
A
#
# COMPACT_ATOMS: atom_id res chain seq x y z
N GLY A 1 -7.07 -10.32 -12.77
CA GLY A 1 -6.39 -11.58 -13.18
C GLY A 1 -6.68 -12.57 -12.10
N GLU A 2 -7.77 -13.30 -12.22
CA GLU A 2 -8.43 -13.94 -11.06
C GLU A 2 -7.56 -15.00 -10.36
N GLU A 3 -6.74 -15.72 -11.13
CA GLU A 3 -5.86 -16.76 -10.60
C GLU A 3 -4.72 -16.20 -9.74
N LEU A 4 -4.12 -15.06 -10.16
CA LEU A 4 -3.08 -14.38 -9.39
C LEU A 4 -3.66 -13.77 -8.09
N GLU A 5 -4.86 -13.21 -8.16
CA GLU A 5 -5.53 -12.62 -7.00
C GLU A 5 -5.92 -13.69 -5.97
N PHE A 6 -6.28 -14.89 -6.42
CA PHE A 6 -6.57 -16.02 -5.53
C PHE A 6 -5.34 -16.46 -4.75
N GLU A 7 -4.18 -16.58 -5.40
CA GLU A 7 -2.94 -16.95 -4.72
C GLU A 7 -2.44 -15.83 -3.79
N LEU A 8 -2.55 -14.56 -4.20
CA LEU A 8 -2.15 -13.42 -3.37
C LEU A 8 -3.00 -13.26 -2.10
N LYS A 9 -4.26 -13.70 -2.11
CA LYS A 9 -5.12 -13.71 -0.91
C LYS A 9 -4.70 -14.73 0.14
N LYS A 10 -3.84 -15.69 -0.21
CA LYS A 10 -3.23 -16.63 0.74
C LYS A 10 -1.98 -16.04 1.40
N CYS A 11 -1.48 -14.91 0.91
CA CYS A 11 -0.33 -14.22 1.47
C CYS A 11 -0.72 -13.35 2.66
N HIS A 12 0.24 -13.14 3.57
CA HIS A 12 0.05 -12.30 4.77
C HIS A 12 0.53 -10.86 4.56
N LEU A 13 1.47 -10.62 3.63
CA LEU A 13 2.08 -9.31 3.43
C LEU A 13 2.53 -9.14 1.98
N GLY A 14 2.19 -8.01 1.38
CA GLY A 14 2.76 -7.55 0.11
C GLY A 14 4.05 -6.79 0.36
N ILE A 15 5.12 -7.15 -0.33
CA ILE A 15 6.41 -6.46 -0.21
C ILE A 15 6.62 -5.60 -1.47
N GLY A 16 6.60 -4.28 -1.28
CA GLY A 16 7.03 -3.32 -2.30
C GLY A 16 8.55 -3.24 -2.40
N THR A 17 9.06 -2.34 -3.23
CA THR A 17 10.51 -2.18 -3.37
C THR A 17 11.15 -1.68 -2.06
N LEU A 18 12.17 -2.39 -1.57
CA LEU A 18 12.84 -2.08 -0.31
C LEU A 18 14.20 -1.37 -0.46
N ALA A 19 14.77 -1.35 -1.67
CA ALA A 19 16.11 -0.82 -1.94
C ALA A 19 16.13 0.27 -3.04
N LEU A 20 15.10 1.11 -3.08
CA LEU A 20 14.99 2.21 -4.06
C LEU A 20 16.13 3.24 -3.91
N HIS A 21 16.61 3.44 -2.69
CA HIS A 21 17.72 4.34 -2.37
C HIS A 21 19.01 3.99 -3.12
N ARG A 22 19.27 2.70 -3.40
CA ARG A 22 20.45 2.24 -4.16
C ARG A 22 20.45 2.69 -5.62
N LYS A 23 19.32 3.15 -6.13
CA LYS A 23 19.15 3.71 -7.48
C LYS A 23 19.07 5.24 -7.49
N GLY A 24 19.29 5.90 -6.35
CA GLY A 24 19.15 7.35 -6.21
C GLY A 24 17.69 7.82 -6.33
N MET A 25 16.72 6.93 -6.16
CA MET A 25 15.29 7.23 -6.25
C MET A 25 14.66 7.08 -4.86
N SER A 26 13.94 8.09 -4.41
CA SER A 26 13.23 8.11 -3.12
C SER A 26 11.74 7.80 -3.23
N GLU A 27 11.21 7.81 -4.45
CA GLU A 27 9.78 7.75 -4.75
C GLU A 27 9.55 6.75 -5.91
N ALA A 28 8.58 5.86 -5.75
CA ALA A 28 8.11 4.97 -6.80
C ALA A 28 6.58 4.95 -6.82
N SER A 29 5.99 4.93 -8.02
CA SER A 29 4.54 4.96 -8.16
C SER A 29 3.91 3.59 -7.87
N VAL A 30 3.36 3.49 -6.66
CA VAL A 30 2.03 3.03 -6.17
C VAL A 30 1.17 2.03 -6.97
N LEU A 31 1.44 1.65 -8.22
CA LEU A 31 0.56 0.74 -8.97
C LEU A 31 0.47 -0.66 -8.33
N ARG A 32 1.60 -1.21 -7.85
CA ARG A 32 1.59 -2.50 -7.13
C ARG A 32 1.01 -2.38 -5.72
N VAL A 33 1.26 -1.26 -5.04
CA VAL A 33 0.76 -1.05 -3.68
C VAL A 33 -0.76 -0.88 -3.67
N ASN A 34 -1.29 -0.07 -4.59
CA ASN A 34 -2.73 0.04 -4.82
C ASN A 34 -3.34 -1.31 -5.20
N HIS A 35 -2.64 -2.12 -6.00
CA HIS A 35 -3.10 -3.46 -6.33
C HIS A 35 -3.20 -4.35 -5.08
N TYR A 36 -2.16 -4.41 -4.24
CA TYR A 36 -2.18 -5.19 -2.99
C TYR A 36 -3.29 -4.74 -2.04
N LEU A 37 -3.45 -3.43 -1.83
CA LEU A 37 -4.53 -2.90 -1.01
C LEU A 37 -5.91 -3.20 -1.62
N SER A 38 -6.05 -3.09 -2.95
CA SER A 38 -7.31 -3.37 -3.64
C SER A 38 -7.76 -4.83 -3.57
N ILE A 39 -6.87 -5.76 -3.24
CA ILE A 39 -7.19 -7.18 -3.02
C ILE A 39 -7.24 -7.55 -1.53
N GLY A 40 -7.05 -6.56 -0.64
CA GLY A 40 -7.13 -6.72 0.81
C GLY A 40 -5.81 -7.14 1.48
N LEU A 41 -4.66 -6.95 0.84
CA LEU A 41 -3.36 -7.36 1.38
C LEU A 41 -2.65 -6.14 2.00
N PRO A 42 -2.20 -6.20 3.27
CA PRO A 42 -1.38 -5.14 3.84
C PRO A 42 0.00 -5.13 3.17
N VAL A 43 0.67 -3.98 3.21
CA VAL A 43 1.86 -3.74 2.38
C VAL A 43 3.00 -3.14 3.17
N MET A 44 4.22 -3.52 2.81
CA MET A 44 5.42 -2.90 3.35
C MET A 44 6.25 -2.31 2.21
N VAL A 45 6.76 -1.09 2.41
CA VAL A 45 7.52 -0.34 1.40
C VAL A 45 8.76 0.28 2.01
N GLY A 46 9.88 0.28 1.26
CA GLY A 46 11.11 0.96 1.66
C GLY A 46 11.28 2.30 0.96
N TYR A 47 10.17 3.01 0.76
CA TYR A 47 10.15 4.32 0.12
C TYR A 47 8.97 5.12 0.63
N ARG A 48 9.02 6.44 0.40
CA ARG A 48 7.94 7.34 0.76
C ARG A 48 6.87 7.29 -0.32
N ASP A 49 5.66 6.88 0.05
CA ASP A 49 4.51 6.88 -0.85
C ASP A 49 3.56 8.05 -0.51
N VAL A 50 3.65 9.13 -1.29
CA VAL A 50 2.88 10.36 -1.06
C VAL A 50 1.38 10.11 -1.19
N GLU A 51 0.95 9.19 -2.06
CA GLU A 51 -0.46 8.90 -2.26
C GLU A 51 -1.08 8.23 -1.04
N LEU A 52 -0.36 7.30 -0.40
CA LEU A 52 -0.81 6.65 0.84
C LEU A 52 -0.73 7.58 2.05
N MET A 53 0.26 8.48 2.11
CA MET A 53 0.34 9.50 3.14
C MET A 53 -0.87 10.45 3.12
N ASN A 54 -1.46 10.65 1.94
CA ASN A 54 -2.67 11.44 1.76
C ASN A 54 -3.96 10.65 2.02
N GLU A 55 -3.87 9.35 2.35
CA GLU A 55 -5.01 8.48 2.68
C GLU A 55 -4.89 7.92 4.12
N PRO A 56 -5.22 8.73 5.16
CA PRO A 56 -5.03 8.35 6.56
C PRO A 56 -5.75 7.07 6.99
N LYS A 57 -6.81 6.69 6.28
CA LYS A 57 -7.57 5.46 6.56
C LYS A 57 -6.83 4.19 6.14
N LEU A 58 -5.90 4.32 5.19
CA LEU A 58 -5.06 3.22 4.73
C LEU A 58 -3.72 3.17 5.47
N ALA A 59 -3.38 4.24 6.20
CA ALA A 59 -2.16 4.35 7.00
C ALA A 59 -1.87 3.13 7.90
N PRO A 60 -2.87 2.51 8.58
CA PRO A 60 -2.60 1.35 9.43
C PRO A 60 -2.15 0.09 8.67
N PHE A 61 -2.44 -0.01 7.38
CA PHE A 61 -2.20 -1.20 6.57
C PHE A 61 -0.95 -1.08 5.69
N PHE A 62 -0.22 0.03 5.80
CA PHE A 62 1.07 0.18 5.19
C PHE A 62 2.14 0.44 6.25
N HIS A 63 3.27 -0.25 6.12
CA HIS A 63 4.43 -0.01 6.96
C HIS A 63 5.59 0.48 6.09
N GLN A 64 6.10 1.67 6.40
CA GLN A 64 7.30 2.19 5.76
C GLN A 64 8.52 1.77 6.57
N ILE A 65 9.43 1.04 5.94
CA ILE A 65 10.77 0.81 6.48
C ILE A 65 11.71 1.91 6.00
N GLU A 66 12.74 2.21 6.79
CA GLU A 66 13.77 3.13 6.37
C GLU A 66 14.53 2.59 5.15
N ALA A 67 14.72 3.46 4.16
CA ALA A 67 15.46 3.15 2.95
C ALA A 67 16.96 3.39 3.20
N ASN A 68 17.60 2.49 3.94
CA ASN A 68 19.01 2.55 4.26
C ASN A 68 19.73 1.25 3.85
N ASP A 69 21.06 1.22 3.98
CA ASP A 69 21.86 0.04 3.68
C ASP A 69 22.02 -0.92 4.86
N GLU A 70 21.30 -0.69 5.95
CA GLU A 70 21.26 -1.59 7.08
C GLU A 70 20.51 -2.88 6.73
N PRO A 71 20.81 -3.98 7.43
CA PRO A 71 20.03 -5.21 7.31
C PRO A 71 18.54 -4.96 7.59
N LEU A 72 17.69 -5.51 6.72
CA LEU A 72 16.24 -5.46 6.90
C LEU A 72 15.84 -6.12 8.22
N ASP A 73 15.11 -5.39 9.07
CA ASP A 73 14.55 -5.96 10.30
C ASP A 73 13.31 -6.81 10.00
N VAL A 74 13.55 -8.09 9.74
CA VAL A 74 12.50 -9.09 9.50
C VAL A 74 11.56 -9.22 10.70
N ASN A 75 12.03 -9.01 11.93
CA ASN A 75 11.18 -9.15 13.12
C ASN A 75 10.13 -8.06 13.17
N SER A 76 10.49 -6.82 12.84
CA SER A 76 9.52 -5.72 12.69
C SER A 76 8.45 -6.08 11.67
N MET A 77 8.82 -6.74 10.56
CA MET A 77 7.85 -7.17 9.54
C MET A 77 6.86 -8.20 10.07
N VAL A 78 7.36 -9.19 10.79
CA VAL A 78 6.53 -10.23 11.39
C VAL A 78 5.60 -9.65 12.43
N ASN A 79 6.10 -8.76 13.30
CA ASN A 79 5.30 -8.11 14.34
C ASN A 79 4.18 -7.25 13.75
N PHE A 80 4.48 -6.48 12.70
CA PHE A 80 3.48 -5.68 11.98
C PHE A 80 2.36 -6.57 11.41
N ALA A 81 2.73 -7.65 10.72
CA ALA A 81 1.74 -8.58 10.18
C ALA A 81 0.92 -9.21 11.31
N GLN A 82 1.56 -9.73 12.36
CA GLN A 82 0.88 -10.38 13.48
C GLN A 82 -0.15 -9.46 14.15
N ALA A 83 0.24 -8.20 14.45
CA ALA A 83 -0.66 -7.22 15.05
C ALA A 83 -1.90 -6.93 14.18
N LEU A 84 -1.73 -6.88 12.85
CA LEU A 84 -2.83 -6.70 11.92
C LEU A 84 -3.79 -7.90 11.89
N TYR A 85 -3.26 -9.11 11.97
CA TYR A 85 -4.04 -10.35 11.92
C TYR A 85 -4.70 -10.75 13.25
N GLU A 86 -4.44 -10.03 14.34
CA GLU A 86 -5.30 -10.10 15.54
C GLU A 86 -6.76 -9.78 15.17
N ASN A 87 -6.96 -8.91 14.19
CA ASN A 87 -8.23 -8.74 13.51
C ASN A 87 -8.40 -9.76 12.38
N GLN A 88 -9.20 -10.79 12.61
CA GLN A 88 -9.51 -11.82 11.61
C GLN A 88 -10.19 -11.27 10.33
N ASN A 89 -10.72 -10.04 10.37
CA ASN A 89 -11.36 -9.39 9.23
C ASN A 89 -10.46 -8.41 8.49
N VAL A 90 -9.16 -8.34 8.81
CA VAL A 90 -8.23 -7.35 8.25
C VAL A 90 -8.25 -7.31 6.72
N HIS A 91 -8.28 -8.46 6.05
CA HIS A 91 -8.35 -8.51 4.59
C HIS A 91 -9.60 -7.81 4.03
N LYS A 92 -10.76 -8.05 4.66
CA LYS A 92 -12.04 -7.46 4.24
C LYS A 92 -12.07 -5.96 4.54
N GLU A 93 -11.48 -5.56 5.65
CA GLU A 93 -11.35 -4.16 6.03
C GLU A 93 -10.48 -3.38 5.04
N ILE A 94 -9.27 -3.88 4.74
CA ILE A 94 -8.36 -3.30 3.75
C ILE A 94 -9.07 -3.19 2.41
N PHE A 95 -9.69 -4.29 1.94
CA PHE A 95 -10.41 -4.31 0.66
C PHE A 95 -11.51 -3.24 0.61
N THR A 96 -12.30 -3.12 1.68
CA THR A 96 -13.42 -2.16 1.75
C THR A 96 -12.92 -0.72 1.74
N LEU A 97 -11.86 -0.43 2.50
CA LEU A 97 -11.25 0.89 2.57
C LEU A 97 -10.56 1.25 1.27
N ALA A 98 -9.79 0.34 0.69
CA ALA A 98 -9.12 0.53 -0.59
C ALA A 98 -10.14 0.76 -1.71
N LYS A 99 -11.22 -0.03 -1.78
CA LYS A 99 -12.29 0.18 -2.75
C LYS A 99 -12.98 1.53 -2.56
N LYS A 100 -13.09 2.03 -1.33
CA LYS A 100 -13.72 3.31 -1.04
C LYS A 100 -12.81 4.52 -1.28
N SER A 101 -11.52 4.41 -1.01
CA SER A 101 -10.55 5.51 -1.14
C SER A 101 -9.91 5.55 -2.53
N LEU A 102 -9.51 4.39 -3.07
CA LEU A 102 -8.73 4.28 -4.30
C LEU A 102 -9.58 4.01 -5.55
N SER A 103 -10.91 4.10 -5.44
CA SER A 103 -11.82 3.88 -6.57
C SER A 103 -11.47 4.78 -7.75
N PHE A 104 -11.69 4.27 -8.96
CA PHE A 104 -11.43 5.02 -10.19
C PHE A 104 -12.31 6.27 -10.24
N GLU A 105 -13.51 6.22 -9.66
CA GLU A 105 -14.44 7.32 -9.53
C GLU A 105 -13.89 8.46 -8.66
N ASN A 106 -13.31 8.15 -7.50
CA ASN A 106 -12.72 9.19 -6.64
C ASN A 106 -11.50 9.84 -7.28
N ARG A 107 -10.66 9.04 -7.95
CA ARG A 107 -9.49 9.52 -8.69
C ARG A 107 -9.91 10.42 -9.85
N MET A 108 -10.99 10.06 -10.54
CA MET A 108 -11.57 10.86 -11.61
C MET A 108 -12.19 12.16 -11.10
N GLU A 109 -12.80 12.17 -9.91
CA GLU A 109 -13.27 13.42 -9.28
C GLU A 109 -12.13 14.34 -8.86
N GLN A 110 -11.07 13.80 -8.26
CA GLN A 110 -9.85 14.58 -7.99
C GLN A 110 -9.27 15.17 -9.28
N LEU A 111 -9.11 14.36 -10.33
CA LEU A 111 -8.66 14.82 -11.66
C LEU A 111 -9.56 15.92 -12.22
N LYS A 112 -10.88 15.78 -12.14
CA LYS A 112 -11.83 16.82 -12.55
C LYS A 112 -11.65 18.11 -11.74
N SER A 113 -11.37 18.01 -10.45
CA SER A 113 -11.11 19.20 -9.60
C SER A 113 -9.80 19.90 -9.95
N TYR A 114 -8.76 19.15 -10.33
CA TYR A 114 -7.47 19.71 -10.77
C TYR A 114 -7.56 20.30 -12.18
N LEU A 115 -8.34 19.70 -13.07
CA LEU A 115 -8.57 20.19 -14.44
C LEU A 115 -9.55 21.38 -14.48
N ASN A 116 -10.24 21.68 -13.38
CA ASN A 116 -11.09 22.86 -13.21
C ASN A 116 -10.33 24.08 -12.61
N ILE A 117 -9.01 24.12 -12.76
CA ILE A 117 -8.12 25.24 -12.46
C ILE A 117 -7.30 25.45 -13.76
N ASP A 118 -7.36 26.52 -14.55
CA ASP A 118 -7.96 27.85 -14.47
C ASP A 118 -8.74 28.13 -15.78
N SER A 119 -9.62 29.14 -15.72
CA SER A 119 -10.35 29.73 -16.86
C SER A 119 -9.43 30.38 -17.90
#